data_AF-A0A7Y5I122-F1
#
_entry.id   AF-A0A7Y5I122-F1
#
_cell.length_a   1.000
_cell.length_b   1.000
_cell.length_c   1.000
_cell.angle_alpha   90.00
_cell.angle_beta   90.00
_cell.angle_gamma   90.00
#
_symmetry.space_group_name_H-M   'P 1'
#
loop_
_entity.id
_entity.type
_entity.pdbx_description
1 polymer ?
#
loop_
_entity_poly.entity_id
_entity_poly.type
_entity_poly.pdbx_seq_one_letter_code
_entity_poly.pdbx_strand_id
1 'polypeptide(L)' 'MAERIDWLDDGTPYSPRFGDRYHSEQGGIAQAREVFLHGCGLPQAWAGAPQWRILETGFGFGLNFLVTWAAWRADP' A
#
# COMPACT_ATOMS: atom_id res chain seq x y z
N MET A 1 -4.29 -18.62 -13.18
CA MET A 1 -5.71 -18.27 -13.26
C MET A 1 -5.83 -16.84 -12.77
N ALA A 2 -6.45 -15.93 -13.53
CA ALA A 2 -6.63 -14.55 -13.06
C ALA A 2 -7.56 -14.55 -11.85
N GLU A 3 -7.24 -13.75 -10.84
CA GLU A 3 -8.13 -13.56 -9.68
C GLU A 3 -9.37 -12.77 -10.13
N ARG A 4 -10.56 -13.22 -9.69
CA ARG A 4 -11.79 -12.47 -9.91
C ARG A 4 -11.82 -11.29 -8.95
N ILE A 5 -12.13 -10.11 -9.49
CA ILE A 5 -12.30 -8.88 -8.72
C ILE A 5 -13.71 -8.37 -8.97
N ASP A 6 -14.43 -8.13 -7.89
CA ASP A 6 -15.70 -7.42 -7.94
C ASP A 6 -15.45 -5.96 -7.51
N TRP A 7 -16.24 -5.04 -8.04
CA TRP A 7 -16.14 -3.63 -7.72
C TRP A 7 -17.34 -3.23 -6.86
N LEU A 8 -17.07 -2.63 -5.71
CA LEU A 8 -18.11 -2.09 -4.83
C LEU A 8 -18.68 -0.79 -5.39
N ASP A 9 -19.84 -0.35 -4.87
CA ASP A 9 -20.55 0.85 -5.33
C ASP A 9 -19.70 2.13 -5.22
N ASP A 10 -18.74 2.16 -4.28
CA ASP A 10 -17.79 3.27 -4.10
C ASP A 10 -16.52 3.13 -4.96
N GLY A 11 -16.46 2.15 -5.85
CA GLY A 11 -15.33 1.90 -6.74
C GLY A 11 -14.15 1.17 -6.08
N THR A 12 -14.29 0.71 -4.83
CA THR A 12 -13.25 -0.07 -4.17
C THR A 12 -13.20 -1.50 -4.74
N PRO A 13 -12.02 -2.02 -5.08
CA PRO A 13 -11.90 -3.42 -5.48
C PRO A 13 -12.08 -4.35 -4.27
N TYR A 14 -12.80 -5.44 -4.52
CA TYR A 14 -13.16 -6.47 -3.54
C TYR A 14 -12.72 -7.85 -4.05
N SER A 15 -12.15 -8.67 -3.17
CA SER A 15 -11.82 -10.06 -3.47
C SER A 15 -12.94 -10.98 -2.97
N PRO A 16 -13.74 -11.60 -3.86
CA PRO A 16 -14.76 -12.56 -3.45
C PRO A 16 -14.16 -13.82 -2.82
N ARG A 17 -12.89 -14.12 -3.11
CA ARG A 17 -12.17 -15.26 -2.55
C ARG A 17 -11.88 -15.07 -1.07
N PHE A 18 -11.46 -13.87 -0.67
CA PHE A 18 -11.10 -13.57 0.72
C PHE A 18 -12.26 -12.92 1.49
N GLY A 19 -13.30 -12.47 0.80
CA GLY A 19 -14.45 -11.83 1.40
C GLY A 19 -14.14 -10.42 1.91
N ASP A 20 -13.18 -9.72 1.30
CA ASP A 20 -12.61 -8.49 1.85
C ASP A 20 -12.25 -7.45 0.77
N ARG A 21 -12.15 -6.19 1.20
CA ARG A 21 -11.78 -5.02 0.39
C ARG A 21 -10.25 -4.93 0.30
N TYR A 22 -9.73 -4.49 -0.85
CA TYR A 22 -8.27 -4.32 -1.02
C TYR A 22 -7.68 -3.09 -0.30
N HIS A 23 -8.53 -2.13 0.09
CA HIS A 23 -8.14 -1.02 0.94
C HIS A 23 -9.32 -0.55 1.80
N SER A 24 -9.02 0.18 2.87
CA SER A 24 -10.01 0.69 3.81
C SER A 24 -10.96 1.71 3.18
N GLU A 25 -12.11 1.91 3.83
CA GLU A 25 -13.12 2.93 3.49
C GLU A 25 -12.60 4.35 3.67
N GLN A 26 -11.58 4.53 4.51
CA GLN A 26 -10.94 5.81 4.80
C GLN A 26 -9.98 6.23 3.66
N GLY A 27 -9.85 5.41 2.61
CA GLY A 27 -9.04 5.65 1.44
C GLY A 27 -7.67 4.96 1.54
N GLY A 28 -7.34 4.18 0.51
CA GLY A 28 -6.14 3.34 0.52
C GLY A 28 -4.81 4.11 0.60
N ILE A 29 -4.74 5.35 0.09
CA ILE A 29 -3.52 6.18 0.21
C ILE A 29 -3.27 6.58 1.67
N ALA A 30 -4.33 6.98 2.40
CA ALA A 30 -4.20 7.35 3.81
C ALA A 30 -3.76 6.14 4.64
N GLN A 31 -4.38 4.97 4.41
CA GLN A 31 -3.98 3.72 5.04
C GLN A 31 -2.51 3.35 4.72
N ALA A 32 -2.10 3.45 3.45
CA ALA A 32 -0.72 3.18 3.03
C ALA A 32 0.31 4.07 3.76
N ARG A 33 -0.02 5.35 3.97
CA ARG A 33 0.84 6.29 4.71
C ARG A 33 0.87 5.98 6.21
N GLU A 34 -0.29 5.91 6.85
CA GLU A 34 -0.38 5.87 8.31
C GLU A 34 -0.10 4.47 8.88
N VAL A 35 -0.63 3.42 8.24
CA VAL A 35 -0.51 2.06 8.77
C VAL A 35 0.79 1.41 8.32
N PHE A 36 1.12 1.50 7.04
CA PHE A 36 2.27 0.79 6.48
C PHE A 36 3.55 1.62 6.55
N LEU A 37 3.55 2.85 6.02
CA LEU A 37 4.75 3.69 6.01
C LEU A 37 5.17 4.11 7.42
N HIS A 38 4.30 4.84 8.12
CA HIS A 38 4.58 5.29 9.49
C HIS A 38 4.70 4.10 10.45
N GLY A 39 3.91 3.04 10.26
CA GLY A 39 4.01 1.81 11.07
C GLY A 39 5.37 1.12 10.95
N CYS A 40 6.07 1.28 9.83
CA CYS A 40 7.45 0.80 9.65
C CYS A 40 8.53 1.83 10.07
N GLY A 41 8.14 2.98 10.64
CA GLY A 41 9.07 4.05 11.02
C GLY A 41 9.62 4.84 9.83
N LEU A 42 8.95 4.79 8.68
CA LEU A 42 9.34 5.49 7.46
C LEU A 42 8.56 6.79 7.33
N PRO A 43 9.15 7.85 6.73
CA PRO A 43 10.44 7.87 6.05
C PRO A 43 11.67 8.03 6.96
N GLN A 44 11.50 8.26 8.27
CA GLN A 44 12.61 8.64 9.15
C GLN A 44 13.72 7.59 9.20
N ALA A 45 13.37 6.30 9.18
CA ALA A 45 14.35 5.22 9.23
C ALA A 45 15.25 5.12 7.99
N TRP A 46 14.77 5.57 6.82
CA TRP A 46 15.51 5.45 5.55
C TRP A 46 16.14 6.76 5.08
N ALA A 47 16.01 7.84 5.87
CA ALA A 47 16.40 9.18 5.48
C ALA A 47 17.90 9.26 5.14
N GLY A 48 18.20 9.71 3.92
CA GLY A 48 19.58 9.82 3.42
C GLY A 48 20.29 8.47 3.21
N ALA A 49 19.56 7.35 3.29
CA ALA A 49 20.13 6.05 2.99
C ALA A 49 20.30 5.90 1.47
N PRO A 50 21.41 5.33 0.97
CA PRO A 50 21.57 5.07 -0.46
C PRO A 50 20.70 3.89 -0.95
N GLN A 51 20.23 3.05 -0.03
CA GLN A 51 19.40 1.89 -0.31
C GLN A 51 18.55 1.53 0.89
N TRP A 52 17.29 1.14 0.64
CA TRP A 52 16.40 0.54 1.62
C TRP A 52 15.72 -0.70 1.03
N ARG A 53 15.27 -1.63 1.89
CA ARG A 53 14.60 -2.87 1.46
C ARG A 53 13.31 -3.06 2.27
N ILE A 54 12.21 -3.32 1.58
CA ILE A 54 10.91 -3.63 2.16
C ILE A 54 10.45 -4.97 1.61
N LEU A 55 9.92 -5.81 2.49
CA LEU A 55 9.23 -7.04 2.11
C LEU A 55 7.73 -6.81 2.20
N GLU A 56 7.03 -7.02 1.09
CA GLU A 56 5.56 -7.00 1.04
C GLU A 56 5.05 -8.42 0.80
N THR A 57 4.24 -8.94 1.73
CA THR A 57 3.73 -10.33 1.70
C THR A 57 2.42 -10.48 0.92
N GLY A 58 1.84 -9.38 0.45
CA GLY A 58 0.66 -9.36 -0.41
C GLY A 58 0.63 -8.10 -1.26
N PHE A 59 1.03 -8.22 -2.52
CA PHE A 59 1.20 -7.05 -3.41
C PHE A 59 -0.15 -6.39 -3.75
N GLY A 60 -1.22 -7.18 -3.91
CA GLY A 60 -2.53 -6.68 -4.33
C GLY A 60 -2.43 -5.85 -5.61
N PHE A 61 -2.88 -4.59 -5.54
CA PHE A 61 -2.76 -3.61 -6.63
C PHE A 61 -1.47 -2.76 -6.58
N GLY A 62 -0.54 -3.06 -5.66
CA GLY A 62 0.72 -2.35 -5.52
C GLY A 62 0.58 -0.96 -4.87
N LEU A 63 -0.52 -0.70 -4.16
CA LEU A 63 -0.76 0.62 -3.57
C LEU A 63 0.30 1.02 -2.54
N ASN A 64 0.64 0.10 -1.63
CA ASN A 64 1.70 0.34 -0.65
C ASN A 64 3.04 0.57 -1.35
N PHE A 65 3.37 -0.22 -2.37
CA PHE A 65 4.57 -0.01 -3.20
C PHE A 65 4.61 1.39 -3.83
N LEU A 66 3.51 1.85 -4.45
CA LEU A 66 3.47 3.16 -5.11
C LEU A 66 3.59 4.31 -4.10
N VAL A 67 2.91 4.22 -2.95
CA VAL A 67 3.01 5.23 -1.89
C VAL A 67 4.41 5.25 -1.27
N THR A 68 5.00 4.08 -1.05
CA THR A 68 6.39 3.92 -0.59
C THR A 68 7.36 4.54 -1.56
N TRP A 69 7.23 4.24 -2.86
CA TRP A 69 8.10 4.77 -3.89
C TRP A 69 7.99 6.29 -4.02
N ALA A 70 6.77 6.84 -3.94
CA ALA A 70 6.55 8.27 -3.93
C ALA A 70 7.23 8.96 -2.74
N ALA A 71 7.17 8.36 -1.54
CA ALA A 71 7.83 8.90 -0.36
C ALA A 71 9.37 8.79 -0.46
N TRP A 72 9.90 7.68 -0.96
CA TRP A 72 11.34 7.50 -1.20
C TRP A 72 11.88 8.55 -2.18
N ARG A 73 11.15 8.82 -3.27
CA ARG A 73 11.54 9.85 -4.24
C ARG A 73 11.48 11.28 -3.71
N ALA A 74 10.75 11.50 -2.63
CA ALA A 74 10.64 12.80 -1.97
C ALA A 74 11.67 12.98 -0.83
N ASP A 75 12.42 11.92 -0.49
CA ASP A 75 13.55 12.01 0.44
C ASP A 75 14.69 12.80 -0.24
N PRO A 76 15.24 13.83 0.42
CA PRO A 76 16.20 14.77 -0.16
C PRO A 76 17.61 14.20 -0.40
#